data_AF-A0A8T5MPX1-F1
#
_entry.id   AF-A0A8T5MPX1-F1
#
_cell.length_a   1.000
_cell.length_b   1.000
_cell.length_c   1.000
_cell.angle_alpha   90.00
_cell.angle_beta   90.00
_cell.angle_gamma   90.00
#
_symmetry.space_group_name_H-M   'P 1'
#
loop_
_entity.id
_entity.type
_entity.pdbx_description
1 polymer ?
#
loop_
_entity_poly.entity_id
_entity_poly.type
_entity_poly.pdbx_seq_one_letter_code
_entity_poly.pdbx_strand_id
1 'polypeptide(L)'
;MILVIDANILFSALIKNSVTAELMFDKSLELYACEFMIDEFFKYEDMILLKTHRTRDDFVTTMHQLKDIITVIPQEEYSQSMNQAETITPDKKDTMYFALALKMGCGLWSNDKELKRQDAVKVYSSEEILKQK
;
A
#
# COMPACT_ATOMS: atom_id res chain seq x y z
N MET A 1 3.35 -3.25 -13.81
CA MET A 1 2.45 -4.10 -12.99
C MET A 1 1.53 -3.19 -12.19
N ILE A 2 0.24 -3.50 -12.08
CA ILE A 2 -0.72 -2.69 -11.31
C ILE A 2 -0.92 -3.33 -9.93
N LEU A 3 -0.80 -2.55 -8.87
CA LEU A 3 -0.88 -3.03 -7.48
C LEU A 3 -1.64 -2.05 -6.58
N VAL A 4 -2.47 -2.59 -5.71
CA VAL A 4 -2.91 -1.88 -4.50
C VAL A 4 -1.85 -2.03 -3.43
N ILE A 5 -1.49 -0.96 -2.74
CA ILE A 5 -0.56 -1.02 -1.62
C ILE A 5 -1.31 -1.18 -0.29
N ASP A 6 -0.71 -1.90 0.65
CA ASP A 6 -1.05 -1.94 2.07
C ASP A 6 -0.30 -0.80 2.81
N ALA A 7 -0.89 -0.25 3.88
CA ALA A 7 -0.26 0.77 4.73
C ALA A 7 1.12 0.35 5.20
N ASN A 8 1.30 -0.94 5.55
CA ASN A 8 2.58 -1.47 6.01
C ASN A 8 3.69 -1.34 4.96
N ILE A 9 3.35 -1.39 3.67
CA ILE A 9 4.30 -1.16 2.58
C ILE A 9 4.75 0.30 2.58
N LEU A 10 3.81 1.24 2.71
CA LEU A 10 4.11 2.67 2.77
C LEU A 10 5.02 3.00 3.96
N PHE A 11 4.69 2.50 5.16
CA PHE A 11 5.54 2.65 6.34
C PHE A 11 6.93 2.03 6.14
N SER A 12 6.98 0.82 5.57
CA SER A 12 8.25 0.12 5.34
C SER A 12 9.16 0.87 4.37
N ALA A 13 8.59 1.43 3.30
CA ALA A 13 9.32 2.21 2.31
C ALA A 13 9.92 3.50 2.90
N LEU A 14 9.29 4.09 3.91
CA LEU A 14 9.72 5.36 4.49
C LEU A 14 10.66 5.20 5.68
N ILE A 15 10.45 4.16 6.50
CA ILE A 15 11.22 3.95 7.73
C ILE A 15 12.62 3.40 7.43
N LYS A 16 12.77 2.52 6.44
CA LYS A 16 14.05 1.87 6.12
C LYS A 16 14.34 1.92 4.64
N ASN A 17 15.60 2.22 4.32
CA ASN A 17 16.10 1.97 2.97
C ASN A 17 16.09 0.46 2.73
N SER A 18 15.23 0.00 1.84
CA SER A 18 14.89 -1.41 1.65
C SER A 18 14.45 -1.66 0.20
N VAL A 19 14.36 -2.94 -0.19
CA VAL A 19 13.77 -3.34 -1.48
C VAL A 19 12.37 -2.72 -1.65
N THR A 20 11.59 -2.62 -0.56
CA THR A 20 10.29 -1.95 -0.58
C THR A 20 10.39 -0.47 -0.96
N ALA A 21 11.38 0.24 -0.43
CA ALA A 21 11.61 1.65 -0.74
C ALA A 21 12.04 1.83 -2.20
N GLU A 22 12.90 0.95 -2.72
CA GLU A 22 13.32 0.99 -4.13
C GLU A 22 12.15 0.74 -5.08
N LEU A 23 11.34 -0.28 -4.80
CA LEU A 23 10.16 -0.63 -5.61
C LEU A 23 9.09 0.46 -5.57
N MET A 24 8.94 1.20 -4.45
CA MET A 24 7.97 2.28 -4.32
C MET A 24 8.10 3.33 -5.44
N PHE A 25 9.34 3.62 -5.85
CA PHE A 25 9.65 4.62 -6.88
C PHE A 25 9.91 4.01 -8.26
N ASP A 26 9.62 2.72 -8.43
CA ASP A 26 9.78 2.06 -9.70
C ASP A 26 8.67 2.43 -10.68
N LYS A 27 9.04 3.09 -11.78
CA LYS A 27 8.12 3.54 -12.83
C LYS A 27 7.46 2.38 -13.61
N SER A 28 7.94 1.15 -13.45
CA SER A 28 7.25 -0.03 -14.01
C SER A 28 6.02 -0.46 -13.22
N LEU A 29 5.86 0.05 -11.99
CA LEU A 29 4.72 -0.19 -11.12
C LEU A 29 3.73 0.97 -11.19
N GLU A 30 2.46 0.61 -11.24
CA GLU A 30 1.34 1.53 -11.13
C GLU A 30 0.66 1.23 -9.79
N LEU A 31 0.74 2.19 -8.86
CA LEU A 31 0.39 1.98 -7.45
C LEU A 31 -0.90 2.70 -7.10
N TYR A 32 -1.80 1.97 -6.43
CA TYR A 32 -3.07 2.48 -5.95
C TYR A 32 -3.16 2.36 -4.42
N ALA A 33 -3.72 3.36 -3.75
CA ALA A 33 -3.96 3.33 -2.30
C ALA A 33 -5.38 3.75 -1.97
N CYS A 34 -5.93 3.20 -0.89
CA CYS A 34 -7.19 3.69 -0.31
C CYS A 34 -6.98 5.08 0.30
N GLU A 35 -7.92 6.01 0.10
CA GLU A 35 -7.87 7.36 0.69
C GLU A 35 -7.65 7.34 2.21
N PHE A 36 -8.38 6.49 2.92
CA PHE A 36 -8.26 6.35 4.38
C PHE A 36 -6.83 6.01 4.84
N MET A 37 -6.07 5.26 4.04
CA MET A 37 -4.67 4.96 4.35
C MET A 37 -3.85 6.24 4.46
N ILE A 38 -4.04 7.18 3.55
CA ILE A 38 -3.26 8.42 3.50
C ILE A 38 -3.56 9.26 4.74
N ASP A 39 -4.83 9.38 5.12
CA ASP A 39 -5.25 10.10 6.33
C ASP A 39 -4.69 9.45 7.60
N GLU A 40 -4.73 8.13 7.68
CA GLU A 40 -4.14 7.40 8.79
C GLU A 40 -2.62 7.61 8.83
N PHE A 41 -1.97 7.56 7.68
CA PHE A 41 -0.53 7.72 7.55
C PHE A 41 -0.03 9.07 8.11
N PHE A 42 -0.72 10.18 7.82
CA PHE A 42 -0.38 11.49 8.35
C PHE A 42 -0.44 11.58 9.88
N LYS A 43 -1.29 10.78 10.54
CA LYS A 43 -1.36 10.75 12.02
C LYS A 43 -0.09 10.17 12.66
N TYR A 44 0.73 9.45 11.89
CA TYR A 44 1.97 8.83 12.36
C TYR A 44 3.23 9.63 12.01
N GLU A 45 3.11 10.88 11.52
CA GLU A 45 4.25 11.75 11.16
C GLU A 45 5.32 11.79 12.26
N ASP A 46 4.95 12.16 13.50
CA ASP A 46 5.91 12.29 14.61
C ASP A 46 6.66 10.97 14.89
N MET A 47 5.96 9.84 14.77
CA MET A 47 6.56 8.50 14.94
C MET A 47 7.58 8.19 13.84
N ILE A 48 7.25 8.55 12.58
CA ILE A 48 8.14 8.34 11.44
C ILE A 48 9.38 9.23 11.55
N LEU A 49 9.21 10.51 11.88
CA LEU A 49 10.33 11.44 12.10
C LEU A 49 11.27 10.92 13.18
N LEU A 50 10.72 10.46 14.30
CA LEU A 50 11.50 9.88 15.39
C LEU A 50 12.28 8.64 14.97
N LYS A 51 11.66 7.72 14.21
CA LYS A 51 12.30 6.47 13.78
C LYS A 51 13.31 6.64 12.66
N THR A 52 13.14 7.65 11.82
CA THR A 52 13.98 7.87 10.63
C THR A 52 15.05 8.92 10.82
N HIS A 53 14.98 9.69 11.91
CA HIS A 53 15.82 10.87 12.15
C HIS A 53 15.76 11.90 11.01
N ARG A 54 14.64 11.93 10.27
CA ARG A 54 14.39 12.91 9.21
C ARG A 54 13.90 14.22 9.79
N THR A 55 14.11 15.30 9.05
CA THR A 55 13.46 16.58 9.35
C THR A 55 12.00 16.57 8.87
N ARG A 56 11.18 17.49 9.38
CA ARG A 56 9.82 17.70 8.87
C ARG A 56 9.82 18.06 7.39
N ASP A 57 10.77 18.90 6.96
CA ASP A 57 10.89 19.31 5.56
C ASP A 57 11.20 18.13 4.63
N ASP A 58 12.08 17.21 5.06
CA ASP A 58 12.37 15.96 4.33
C ASP A 58 11.14 15.05 4.24
N PHE A 59 10.38 14.94 5.34
CA PHE A 59 9.14 14.17 5.38
C PHE A 59 8.09 14.74 4.42
N VAL A 60 7.83 16.04 4.48
CA VAL A 60 6.91 16.73 3.57
C VAL A 60 7.33 16.55 2.12
N THR A 61 8.62 16.71 1.80
CA THR A 61 9.16 16.47 0.46
C THR A 61 8.88 15.04 -0.01
N THR A 62 9.11 14.06 0.86
CA THR A 62 8.84 12.65 0.54
C THR A 62 7.33 12.41 0.31
N MET A 63 6.47 13.02 1.11
CA MET A 63 5.01 12.93 0.95
C MET A 63 4.52 13.51 -0.38
N HIS A 64 5.13 14.61 -0.85
CA HIS A 64 4.84 15.13 -2.18
C HIS A 64 5.21 14.14 -3.28
N GLN A 65 6.39 13.51 -3.19
CA GLN A 65 6.81 12.50 -4.16
C GLN A 65 5.89 11.27 -4.17
N LEU A 66 5.41 10.85 -3.00
CA LEU A 66 4.47 9.74 -2.90
C LEU A 66 3.13 10.04 -3.57
N LYS A 67 2.65 11.29 -3.49
CA LYS A 67 1.42 11.72 -4.20
C LYS A 67 1.58 11.70 -5.72
N ASP A 68 2.80 11.85 -6.22
CA ASP A 68 3.08 11.83 -7.67
C ASP A 68 3.11 10.41 -8.23
N ILE A 69 3.32 9.39 -7.40
CA ILE A 69 3.50 7.99 -7.83
C ILE A 69 2.39 7.05 -7.36
N ILE A 70 1.63 7.42 -6.33
CA ILE A 70 0.50 6.65 -5.80
C ILE A 70 -0.80 7.34 -6.19
N THR A 71 -1.66 6.63 -6.90
CA THR A 71 -3.02 7.08 -7.18
C THR A 71 -3.93 6.73 -6.00
N VAL A 72 -4.41 7.76 -5.30
CA VAL A 72 -5.29 7.61 -4.15
C VAL A 72 -6.74 7.49 -4.62
N ILE A 73 -7.42 6.44 -4.17
CA ILE A 73 -8.79 6.12 -4.57
C ILE A 73 -9.74 6.31 -3.37
N PRO A 74 -10.78 7.16 -3.50
CA PRO A 74 -11.83 7.32 -2.49
C PRO A 74 -12.62 6.04 -2.26
N GLN A 75 -13.16 5.87 -1.04
CA GLN A 75 -13.87 4.64 -0.67
C GLN A 75 -15.12 4.40 -1.52
N GLU A 76 -15.78 5.46 -1.96
CA GLU A 76 -16.99 5.41 -2.77
C GLU A 76 -16.79 4.57 -4.04
N GLU A 77 -15.60 4.66 -4.65
CA GLU A 77 -15.26 3.99 -5.92
C GLU A 77 -15.18 2.46 -5.81
N TYR A 78 -14.80 1.95 -4.64
CA TYR A 78 -14.68 0.51 -4.37
C TYR A 78 -15.66 -0.02 -3.33
N SER A 79 -16.58 0.82 -2.85
CA SER A 79 -17.62 0.48 -1.85
C SER A 79 -18.42 -0.78 -2.20
N GLN A 80 -18.73 -0.96 -3.50
CA GLN A 80 -19.47 -2.13 -4.01
C GLN A 80 -18.72 -3.46 -3.82
N SER A 81 -17.39 -3.41 -3.71
CA SER A 81 -16.54 -4.60 -3.52
C SER A 81 -16.30 -4.93 -2.04
N MET A 82 -16.74 -4.08 -1.11
CA MET A 82 -16.47 -4.24 0.33
C MET A 82 -17.06 -5.53 0.91
N ASN A 83 -18.30 -5.88 0.56
CA ASN A 83 -18.96 -7.08 1.07
C ASN A 83 -18.24 -8.36 0.62
N GLN A 84 -17.79 -8.38 -0.65
CA GLN A 84 -17.02 -9.51 -1.17
C GLN A 84 -15.66 -9.56 -0.50
N ALA A 85 -14.98 -8.42 -0.38
CA ALA A 85 -13.69 -8.31 0.27
C ALA A 85 -13.71 -8.83 1.72
N GLU A 86 -14.72 -8.48 2.50
CA GLU A 86 -14.86 -8.94 3.90
C GLU A 86 -14.99 -10.47 4.00
N THR A 87 -15.56 -11.10 2.96
CA THR A 87 -15.73 -12.56 2.92
C THR A 87 -14.44 -13.29 2.55
N ILE A 88 -13.59 -12.69 1.71
CA ILE A 88 -12.36 -13.33 1.21
C ILE A 88 -11.12 -13.01 2.04
N THR A 89 -11.08 -11.85 2.68
CA THR A 89 -9.89 -11.40 3.39
C THR A 89 -9.63 -12.26 4.63
N PRO A 90 -8.39 -12.74 4.84
CA PRO A 90 -8.01 -13.44 6.07
C PRO A 90 -8.00 -12.51 7.30
N ASP A 91 -7.80 -11.19 7.10
CA ASP A 91 -7.86 -10.16 8.14
C ASP A 91 -8.89 -9.09 7.76
N LYS A 92 -9.88 -8.89 8.63
CA LYS A 92 -10.94 -7.88 8.44
C LYS A 92 -10.42 -6.45 8.38
N LYS A 93 -9.27 -6.15 8.98
CA LYS A 93 -8.66 -4.81 8.93
C LYS A 93 -8.18 -4.45 7.52
N ASP A 94 -7.84 -5.46 6.72
CA ASP A 94 -7.34 -5.29 5.35
C ASP A 94 -8.45 -5.32 4.28
N THR A 95 -9.72 -5.40 4.71
CA THR A 95 -10.88 -5.44 3.81
C THR A 95 -10.85 -4.37 2.74
N MET A 96 -10.47 -3.13 3.08
CA MET A 96 -10.45 -2.02 2.11
C MET A 96 -9.42 -2.23 0.99
N TYR A 97 -8.26 -2.81 1.30
CA TYR A 97 -7.23 -3.09 0.30
C TYR A 97 -7.68 -4.20 -0.66
N PHE A 98 -8.34 -5.22 -0.14
CA PHE A 98 -8.95 -6.28 -0.94
C PHE A 98 -10.08 -5.75 -1.82
N ALA A 99 -10.96 -4.90 -1.27
CA ALA A 99 -12.05 -4.29 -2.02
C ALA A 99 -11.53 -3.45 -3.19
N LEU A 100 -10.49 -2.64 -2.96
CA LEU A 100 -9.86 -1.87 -4.02
C LEU A 100 -9.16 -2.78 -5.04
N ALA A 101 -8.44 -3.82 -4.61
CA ALA A 101 -7.78 -4.76 -5.52
C ALA A 101 -8.78 -5.51 -6.41
N LEU A 102 -9.92 -5.92 -5.85
CA LEU A 102 -11.04 -6.51 -6.59
C LEU A 102 -11.62 -5.53 -7.61
N LYS A 103 -11.89 -4.28 -7.18
CA LYS A 103 -12.43 -3.22 -8.05
C LYS A 103 -11.50 -2.93 -9.24
N MET A 104 -10.20 -2.89 -8.99
CA MET A 104 -9.18 -2.59 -10.00
C MET A 104 -8.77 -3.84 -10.82
N GLY A 105 -9.17 -5.03 -10.39
CA GLY A 105 -8.78 -6.29 -11.02
C GLY A 105 -7.27 -6.54 -10.96
N CYS A 106 -6.60 -6.11 -9.88
CA CYS A 106 -5.14 -6.14 -9.77
C CYS A 106 -4.67 -6.88 -8.51
N GLY A 107 -3.34 -6.98 -8.35
CA GLY A 107 -2.75 -7.59 -7.15
C GLY A 107 -2.72 -6.66 -5.94
N LEU A 108 -2.52 -7.23 -4.77
CA LEU A 108 -2.20 -6.52 -3.53
C LEU A 108 -0.71 -6.65 -3.26
N TRP A 109 -0.03 -5.55 -2.94
CA TRP A 109 1.32 -5.55 -2.43
C TRP A 109 1.27 -5.50 -0.91
N SER A 110 1.63 -6.62 -0.26
CA SER A 110 1.83 -6.70 1.18
C SER A 110 2.91 -7.72 1.52
N ASN A 111 3.67 -7.45 2.57
CA ASN A 111 4.65 -8.40 3.11
C ASN A 111 4.03 -9.30 4.19
N ASP A 112 2.75 -9.12 4.52
CA ASP A 112 2.03 -10.03 5.40
C ASP A 112 1.71 -11.34 4.67
N LYS A 113 2.19 -12.45 5.23
CA LYS A 113 2.00 -13.79 4.67
C LYS A 113 0.60 -14.31 4.94
N GLU A 114 -0.10 -13.84 5.97
CA GLU A 114 -1.45 -14.30 6.28
C GLU A 114 -2.44 -13.90 5.18
N LEU A 115 -2.24 -12.75 4.53
CA LEU A 115 -3.09 -12.28 3.42
C LEU A 115 -3.04 -13.18 2.18
N LYS A 116 -2.04 -14.07 2.09
CA LYS A 116 -1.94 -15.10 1.04
C LYS A 116 -2.84 -16.31 1.28
N ARG A 117 -3.55 -16.39 2.40
CA ARG A 117 -4.44 -17.53 2.73
C ARG A 117 -5.80 -17.49 2.03
N GLN A 118 -5.88 -16.81 0.90
CA GLN A 118 -7.04 -16.74 0.01
C GLN A 118 -6.55 -16.70 -1.45
N ASP A 119 -7.44 -17.05 -2.38
CA ASP A 119 -7.09 -17.19 -3.81
C ASP A 119 -7.76 -16.15 -4.73
N ALA A 120 -8.60 -15.27 -4.19
CA ALA A 120 -9.37 -14.30 -4.96
C ALA A 120 -8.54 -13.08 -5.41
N VAL A 121 -7.59 -12.64 -4.60
CA VAL A 121 -6.67 -11.53 -4.90
C VAL A 121 -5.24 -12.02 -4.80
N LYS A 122 -4.43 -11.80 -5.83
CA LYS A 122 -3.03 -12.20 -5.77
C LYS A 122 -2.25 -11.23 -4.88
N VAL A 123 -1.66 -11.75 -3.80
CA VAL A 123 -0.83 -10.96 -2.88
C VAL A 123 0.64 -11.18 -3.19
N TYR A 124 1.37 -10.09 -3.39
CA TYR A 124 2.79 -10.07 -3.70
C TYR A 124 3.60 -9.49 -2.55
N SER A 125 4.66 -10.19 -2.15
CA SER A 125 5.70 -9.61 -1.32
C SER A 125 6.65 -8.76 -2.16
N SER A 126 7.42 -7.90 -1.49
CA SER A 126 8.42 -7.06 -2.15
C SER A 126 9.47 -7.89 -2.91
N GLU A 127 9.87 -9.05 -2.37
CA GLU A 127 10.79 -9.97 -3.05
C GLU A 127 10.19 -10.60 -4.31
N GLU A 128 8.89 -10.89 -4.31
CA GLU A 128 8.21 -11.47 -5.47
C GLU A 128 8.01 -10.45 -6.59
N ILE A 129 7.76 -9.19 -6.25
CA ILE A 129 7.69 -8.10 -7.22
C ILE A 129 9.07 -7.90 -7.86
N LEU A 130 10.14 -7.90 -7.05
CA LEU A 130 11.51 -7.75 -7.54
C LEU A 130 11.89 -8.85 -8.54
N LYS A 131 11.44 -10.09 -8.33
CA LYS A 131 11.69 -11.23 -9.25
C LYS A 131 10.88 -11.20 -10.55
N GLN A 132 9.85 -10.36 -10.63
CA GLN A 132 9.00 -10.21 -11.81
C GLN A 132 9.42 -9.06 -12.71
N LYS A 133 10.48 -8.33 -12.32
CA LYS A 133 11.24 -7.46 -13.22
C LYS A 133 12.17 -8.28 -14.11
#